data_AF-A0A9Q0X275-F1
#
_entry.id   AF-A0A9Q0X275-F1
#
_cell.length_a   1.000
_cell.length_b   1.000
_cell.length_c   1.000
_cell.angle_alpha   90.00
_cell.angle_beta   90.00
_cell.angle_gamma   90.00
#
_symmetry.space_group_name_H-M   'P 1'
#
loop_
_entity.id
_entity.type
_entity.pdbx_description
1 polymer ?
#
loop_
_entity_poly.entity_id
_entity_poly.type
_entity_poly.pdbx_seq_one_letter_code
_entity_poly.pdbx_strand_id
1 'polypeptide(L)'
;MRLCIYDHQMRELEELRGCNRSPRSSCPSTPSSGTLTNGGKVSFVDLSPKSLEKHCRPISYVMMETEVKGTLIERLDHVEERVMKLCVQLEDGFEADRHREGKTEGRKHRKGLRGLSL
;
A
#
# COMPACT_ATOMS: atom_id res chain seq x y z
N MET A 1 3.31 8.30 -9.11
CA MET A 1 1.99 7.74 -8.76
C MET A 1 1.88 7.14 -7.35
N ARG A 2 2.97 6.79 -6.65
CA ARG A 2 2.89 6.25 -5.27
C ARG A 2 2.51 7.27 -4.20
N LEU A 3 2.88 8.55 -4.35
CA LEU A 3 2.48 9.62 -3.43
C LEU A 3 0.97 9.87 -3.42
N CYS A 4 0.31 9.81 -4.58
CA CYS A 4 -1.09 10.21 -4.71
C CYS A 4 -2.06 9.33 -3.91
N ILE A 5 -1.73 8.04 -3.74
CA ILE A 5 -2.55 7.10 -2.96
C ILE A 5 -2.39 7.37 -1.45
N TYR A 6 -1.16 7.64 -1.01
CA TYR A 6 -0.85 8.01 0.37
C TYR A 6 -1.54 9.33 0.75
N ASP A 7 -1.45 10.34 -0.12
CA ASP A 7 -2.09 11.63 0.10
C ASP A 7 -3.63 11.54 0.12
N HIS A 8 -4.20 10.62 -0.66
CA HIS A 8 -5.64 10.37 -0.67
C HIS A 8 -6.12 9.70 0.63
N GLN A 9 -5.41 8.68 1.11
CA GLN A 9 -5.76 7.97 2.34
C GLN A 9 -5.58 8.84 3.59
N MET A 10 -4.54 9.68 3.62
CA MET A 10 -4.33 10.62 4.72
C MET A 10 -5.41 11.71 4.75
N ARG A 11 -5.85 12.18 3.58
CA ARG A 11 -6.95 13.14 3.46
C ARG A 11 -8.28 12.56 3.98
N GLU A 12 -8.62 11.33 3.60
CA GLU A 12 -9.85 10.68 4.11
C GLU A 12 -9.82 10.51 5.63
N LEU A 13 -8.66 10.16 6.20
CA LEU A 13 -8.49 10.01 7.65
C LEU A 13 -8.53 11.35 8.41
N GLU A 14 -8.18 12.47 7.77
CA GLU A 14 -8.33 13.81 8.32
C GLU A 14 -9.78 14.32 8.22
N GLU A 15 -10.46 14.07 7.11
CA GLU A 15 -11.87 14.45 6.90
C GLU A 15 -12.80 13.75 7.90
N LEU A 16 -12.57 12.46 8.19
CA LEU A 16 -13.32 11.72 9.22
C LEU A 16 -13.09 12.29 10.63
N ARG A 17 -11.91 12.87 10.89
CA ARG A 17 -11.55 13.49 12.18
C ARG A 17 -12.24 14.83 12.40
N GLY A 18 -12.62 15.52 11.31
CA GLY A 18 -13.34 16.81 11.33
C GLY A 18 -14.86 16.68 11.40
N CYS A 19 -15.43 15.47 11.33
CA CYS A 19 -16.85 15.22 11.13
C CYS A 19 -17.74 15.39 12.40
N ASN A 20 -17.34 16.26 13.34
CA ASN A 20 -18.19 16.69 14.45
C ASN A 20 -19.22 17.77 14.05
N ARG A 21 -19.32 18.11 12.76
CA ARG A 21 -20.35 19.01 12.23
C ARG A 21 -21.12 18.33 11.12
N SER A 22 -22.39 18.07 11.41
CA SER A 22 -23.43 17.57 10.51
C SER A 22 -23.31 18.12 9.08
N PRO A 23 -23.32 17.27 8.03
CA PRO A 23 -23.23 17.74 6.66
C PRO A 23 -24.61 18.26 6.20
N ARG A 24 -24.74 19.59 6.12
CA ARG A 24 -25.81 20.23 5.32
C ARG A 24 -25.45 20.01 3.84
N SER A 25 -26.05 18.99 3.23
CA SER A 25 -25.88 18.67 1.81
C SER A 25 -26.58 19.71 0.93
N SER A 26 -25.84 20.31 0.00
CA SER A 26 -26.41 20.98 -1.16
C SER A 26 -25.43 20.89 -2.33
N CYS A 27 -25.51 19.77 -3.06
CA CYS A 27 -24.85 19.60 -4.36
C CYS A 27 -25.94 19.75 -5.44
N PRO A 28 -25.84 20.71 -6.38
CA PRO A 28 -26.80 20.83 -7.47
C PRO A 28 -26.55 19.72 -8.51
N SER A 29 -27.54 18.83 -8.67
CA SER A 29 -27.52 17.71 -9.60
C SER A 29 -27.65 18.18 -11.05
N THR A 30 -26.73 17.75 -11.92
CA THR A 30 -26.84 17.88 -13.38
C THR A 30 -27.76 16.78 -13.93
N PRO A 31 -28.79 17.07 -14.74
CA PRO A 31 -29.61 16.03 -15.35
C PRO A 31 -28.96 15.59 -16.66
N SER A 32 -28.55 14.33 -16.76
CA SER A 32 -28.27 13.71 -18.05
C SER A 32 -29.31 12.63 -18.33
N SER A 33 -30.05 12.86 -19.40
CA SER A 33 -31.19 12.10 -19.89
C SER A 33 -30.72 10.84 -20.65
N GLY A 34 -31.45 9.72 -20.49
CA GLY A 34 -31.54 8.69 -21.52
C GLY A 34 -31.24 7.24 -21.13
N THR A 35 -32.30 6.52 -20.71
CA THR A 35 -32.72 5.19 -21.22
C THR A 35 -31.84 3.93 -21.03
N LEU A 36 -32.27 3.07 -20.08
CA LEU A 36 -32.52 1.61 -20.12
C LEU A 36 -31.52 0.74 -20.95
N THR A 37 -30.82 -0.27 -20.42
CA THR A 37 -31.35 -1.54 -19.88
C THR A 37 -30.21 -2.38 -19.23
N ASN A 38 -30.59 -3.24 -18.29
CA ASN A 38 -29.93 -4.49 -17.88
C ASN A 38 -28.68 -4.46 -16.96
N GLY A 39 -28.92 -4.81 -15.68
CA GLY A 39 -28.13 -5.89 -15.05
C GLY A 39 -26.87 -5.55 -14.27
N GLY A 40 -26.64 -4.30 -13.86
CA GLY A 40 -25.51 -3.94 -13.01
C GLY A 40 -25.96 -3.09 -11.84
N LYS A 41 -26.60 -3.70 -10.83
CA LYS A 41 -26.92 -3.00 -9.58
C LYS A 41 -25.59 -2.64 -8.91
N VAL A 42 -25.09 -1.43 -9.18
CA VAL A 42 -24.09 -0.79 -8.33
C VAL A 42 -24.82 -0.60 -7.00
N SER A 43 -24.69 -1.58 -6.10
CA SER A 43 -25.32 -1.53 -4.80
C SER A 43 -24.58 -0.47 -4.00
N PHE A 44 -25.04 0.77 -4.11
CA PHE A 44 -24.78 1.74 -3.07
C PHE A 44 -25.33 1.14 -1.78
N VAL A 45 -24.43 0.81 -0.86
CA VAL A 45 -24.81 0.41 0.49
C VAL A 45 -25.43 1.65 1.10
N ASP A 46 -26.72 1.60 1.38
CA ASP A 46 -27.38 2.63 2.17
C ASP A 46 -26.63 2.69 3.51
N LEU A 47 -25.98 3.82 3.79
CA LEU A 47 -25.22 4.04 5.03
C LEU A 47 -26.11 4.54 6.17
N SER A 48 -27.44 4.54 5.97
CA SER A 48 -28.38 4.79 7.05
C SER A 48 -28.15 3.83 8.22
N PRO A 49 -28.23 4.29 9.48
CA PRO A 49 -28.03 3.44 10.65
C PRO A 49 -28.89 2.16 10.63
N LYS A 50 -30.11 2.26 10.09
CA LYS A 50 -31.08 1.14 9.99
C LYS A 50 -30.71 0.09 8.93
N SER A 51 -29.99 0.47 7.88
CA SER A 51 -29.53 -0.45 6.84
C SER A 51 -28.19 -1.09 7.23
N LEU A 52 -27.33 -0.36 7.93
CA LEU A 52 -26.04 -0.89 8.42
C LEU A 52 -26.21 -2.04 9.42
N GLU A 53 -27.25 -1.99 10.26
CA GLU A 53 -27.53 -2.98 11.30
C GLU A 53 -27.74 -4.40 10.73
N LYS A 54 -28.14 -4.53 9.46
CA LYS A 54 -28.29 -5.82 8.76
C LYS A 54 -27.02 -6.32 8.08
N HIS A 55 -25.99 -5.49 7.98
CA HIS A 55 -24.78 -5.76 7.18
C HIS A 55 -23.48 -5.69 8.00
N CYS A 56 -23.54 -5.15 9.21
CA CYS A 56 -22.40 -5.07 10.10
C CYS A 56 -22.38 -6.21 11.12
N ARG A 57 -21.17 -6.66 11.44
CA ARG A 57 -20.94 -7.53 12.61
C ARG A 57 -21.04 -6.70 13.90
N PRO A 58 -21.45 -7.30 15.03
CA PRO A 58 -21.53 -6.62 16.31
C PRO A 58 -20.23 -5.90 16.68
N ILE A 59 -20.35 -4.67 17.24
CA ILE A 59 -19.20 -3.84 17.58
C ILE A 59 -18.26 -4.52 18.59
N SER A 60 -18.78 -5.35 19.49
CA SER A 60 -17.98 -6.14 20.44
C SER A 60 -16.97 -7.06 19.76
N TYR A 61 -17.36 -7.72 18.66
CA TYR A 61 -16.45 -8.56 17.90
C TYR A 61 -15.37 -7.76 17.19
N VAL A 62 -15.74 -6.60 16.63
CA VAL A 62 -14.77 -5.70 15.99
C VAL A 62 -13.75 -5.22 17.01
N MET A 63 -14.20 -4.78 18.19
CA MET A 63 -13.32 -4.32 19.26
C MET A 63 -12.32 -5.41 19.69
N MET A 64 -12.81 -6.61 19.98
CA MET A 64 -11.96 -7.75 20.35
C MET A 64 -10.94 -8.08 19.25
N GLU A 65 -11.36 -8.08 17.99
CA GLU A 65 -10.47 -8.33 16.86
C GLU A 65 -9.38 -7.25 16.73
N THR A 66 -9.75 -5.98 16.89
CA THR A 66 -8.80 -4.87 16.81
C THR A 66 -7.83 -4.82 17.98
N GLU A 67 -8.27 -5.23 19.17
CA GLU A 67 -7.41 -5.33 20.35
C GLU A 67 -6.35 -6.42 20.16
N VAL A 68 -6.73 -7.57 19.59
CA VAL A 68 -5.78 -8.66 19.29
C VAL A 68 -4.83 -8.32 18.13
N LYS A 69 -5.33 -7.66 17.09
CA LYS A 69 -4.53 -7.33 15.90
C LYS A 69 -3.60 -6.12 16.10
N GLY A 70 -3.82 -5.35 17.16
CA GLY A 70 -3.14 -4.10 17.39
C GLY A 70 -3.55 -2.99 16.41
N THR A 71 -2.87 -1.88 16.55
CA THR A 71 -3.04 -0.67 15.75
C THR A 71 -2.44 -0.82 14.36
N LEU A 72 -2.89 0.03 13.43
CA LEU A 72 -2.27 0.14 12.11
C LEU A 72 -0.80 0.56 12.21
N ILE A 73 -0.44 1.38 13.21
CA ILE A 73 0.91 1.90 13.41
C ILE A 73 1.88 0.76 13.72
N GLU A 74 1.53 -0.12 14.66
CA GLU A 74 2.36 -1.30 15.01
C GLU A 74 2.59 -2.22 13.79
N ARG A 75 1.54 -2.41 12.98
CA ARG A 75 1.66 -3.19 11.75
C ARG A 75 2.56 -2.53 10.71
N LEU A 76 2.56 -1.19 10.62
CA LEU A 76 3.43 -0.45 9.71
C LEU A 76 4.89 -0.52 10.17
N ASP A 77 5.15 -0.39 11.47
CA ASP A 77 6.48 -0.54 12.07
C ASP A 77 7.10 -1.91 11.73
N HIS A 78 6.33 -3.00 11.88
CA HIS A 78 6.78 -4.33 11.46
C HIS A 78 7.08 -4.46 9.96
N VAL A 79 6.32 -3.77 9.11
CA VAL A 79 6.58 -3.77 7.66
C VAL A 79 7.86 -3.01 7.36
N GLU A 80 8.04 -1.84 7.98
CA GLU A 80 9.24 -1.01 7.82
C GLU A 80 10.50 -1.79 8.24
N GLU A 81 10.47 -2.49 9.37
CA GLU A 81 11.58 -3.34 9.83
C GLU A 81 11.93 -4.42 8.80
N ARG A 82 10.93 -5.11 8.25
CA ARG A 82 11.12 -6.17 7.25
C ARG A 82 11.67 -5.65 5.93
N VAL A 83 11.18 -4.48 5.49
CA VAL A 83 11.68 -3.82 4.28
C VAL A 83 13.13 -3.39 4.49
N MET A 84 13.47 -2.79 5.64
CA MET A 84 14.84 -2.40 5.95
C MET A 84 15.80 -3.61 5.89
N LYS A 85 15.42 -4.74 6.51
CA LYS A 85 16.22 -5.99 6.44
C LYS A 85 16.43 -6.48 5.00
N LEU A 86 15.41 -6.41 4.16
CA LEU A 86 15.51 -6.79 2.75
C LEU A 86 16.43 -5.84 1.96
N CYS A 87 16.35 -4.53 2.22
CA CYS A 87 17.24 -3.55 1.58
C CYS A 87 18.71 -3.85 1.91
N VAL A 88 19.03 -4.07 3.18
CA VAL A 88 20.39 -4.43 3.62
C VAL A 88 20.87 -5.71 2.92
N GLN A 89 20.05 -6.77 2.89
CA GLN A 89 20.41 -8.03 2.24
C GLN A 89 20.64 -7.88 0.73
N LEU A 90 19.85 -7.03 0.06
CA LEU A 90 20.02 -6.76 -1.36
C LEU A 90 21.31 -5.99 -1.61
N GLU A 91 21.60 -4.96 -0.83
CA GLU A 91 22.85 -4.18 -0.92
C GLU A 91 24.08 -5.07 -0.72
N ASP A 92 24.07 -5.92 0.31
CA ASP A 92 25.13 -6.90 0.57
C ASP A 92 25.29 -7.90 -0.60
N GLY A 93 24.16 -8.36 -1.16
CA GLY A 93 24.14 -9.24 -2.33
C GLY A 93 24.75 -8.60 -3.58
N PHE A 94 24.38 -7.35 -3.87
CA PHE A 94 24.96 -6.59 -4.98
C PHE A 94 26.46 -6.34 -4.78
N GLU A 95 26.89 -6.05 -3.56
CA GLU A 95 28.31 -5.86 -3.26
C GLU A 95 29.11 -7.16 -3.45
N ALA A 96 28.57 -8.30 -3.01
CA ALA A 96 29.17 -9.62 -3.22
C ALA A 96 29.29 -9.99 -4.71
N ASP A 97 28.26 -9.67 -5.51
CA ASP A 97 28.29 -9.93 -6.95
C ASP A 97 29.32 -9.06 -7.68
N ARG A 98 29.42 -7.76 -7.35
CA ARG A 98 30.49 -6.88 -7.88
C ARG A 98 31.89 -7.41 -7.56
N HIS A 99 32.10 -7.91 -6.34
CA HIS A 99 33.37 -8.51 -5.94
C HIS A 99 33.69 -9.81 -6.68
N ARG A 100 32.68 -10.58 -7.10
CA ARG A 100 32.87 -11.78 -7.92
C ARG A 100 33.22 -11.42 -9.36
N GLU A 101 32.50 -10.48 -9.96
CA GLU A 101 32.73 -10.03 -11.34
C GLU A 101 34.14 -9.42 -11.51
N GLY A 102 34.56 -8.53 -10.60
CA GLY A 102 35.91 -7.94 -10.64
C GLY A 102 37.05 -8.96 -10.51
N LYS A 103 36.85 -10.05 -9.76
CA LYS A 103 37.85 -11.13 -9.62
C LYS A 103 37.96 -11.98 -10.89
N THR A 104 36.86 -12.20 -11.61
CA THR A 104 36.87 -12.91 -12.90
C THR A 104 37.55 -12.11 -14.00
N GLU A 105 37.31 -10.80 -14.10
CA GLU A 105 37.95 -9.92 -15.09
C GLU A 105 39.47 -9.80 -14.85
N GLY A 106 39.90 -9.59 -13.61
CA GLY A 106 41.33 -9.54 -13.28
C GLY A 106 42.09 -10.86 -13.56
N ARG A 107 41.42 -12.02 -13.43
CA ARG A 107 42.01 -13.33 -13.78
C ARG A 107 42.14 -13.54 -15.28
N LYS A 108 41.23 -13.03 -16.11
CA LYS A 108 41.33 -13.09 -17.58
C LYS A 108 42.49 -12.21 -18.08
N HIS A 109 42.59 -10.99 -17.55
CA HIS A 109 43.65 -10.04 -17.93
C HIS A 109 45.06 -10.54 -17.61
N ARG A 110 45.23 -11.25 -16.47
CA ARG A 110 46.52 -11.86 -16.09
C ARG A 110 46.91 -13.13 -16.85
N LYS A 111 45.99 -13.75 -17.62
CA LYS A 111 46.33 -14.92 -18.46
C LYS A 111 46.81 -14.50 -19.85
N GLY A 112 46.32 -13.38 -20.40
CA GLY A 112 46.79 -12.84 -21.69
C GLY A 112 48.21 -12.29 -21.66
N LEU A 113 48.66 -11.75 -20.52
CA LEU A 113 49.99 -11.14 -20.40
C LEU A 113 51.15 -12.13 -20.17
N ARG A 114 50.88 -13.43 -19.99
CA ARG A 114 51.93 -14.45 -19.81
C ARG A 114 52.45 -15.05 -21.11
N GLY A 115 51.86 -14.68 -22.26
CA GLY A 115 52.28 -15.14 -23.59
C GLY A 115 53.11 -14.14 -24.39
N LEU A 116 53.55 -13.02 -23.78
CA LEU A 116 54.30 -11.95 -24.46
C LEU A 116 55.70 -11.72 -23.84
N SER A 117 56.22 -12.69 -23.10
CA SER A 117 57.64 -12.71 -22.71
C SER A 117 58.40 -13.44 -23.80
N LEU A 118 59.33 -12.71 -24.44
CA LEU A 118 60.30 -13.13 -25.48
C LEU A 118 60.81 -14.57 -25.35
#